data_AF-A0A2P1FZJ2-F1
#
_entry.id   AF-A0A2P1FZJ2-F1
#
_cell.length_a   1.000
_cell.length_b   1.000
_cell.length_c   1.000
_cell.angle_alpha   90.00
_cell.angle_beta   90.00
_cell.angle_gamma   90.00
#
_symmetry.space_group_name_H-M   'P 1'
#
loop_
_entity.id
_entity.type
_entity.pdbx_description
1 polymer ?
#
loop_
_entity_poly.entity_id
_entity_poly.type
_entity_poly.pdbx_seq_one_letter_code
_entity_poly.pdbx_strand_id
1 'polypeptide(L)'
;MSWKKALRIPGGLRAATVTLMLSMLSTPVAEGRDSPEDFVYQFKGMCYFTNGTERVRLVSRSIYNREEIVRFDSDVGEFRAVTLLGLPAAEYWNSQKDILERKRAAVDRVCRHNYQLELRTTLQRR
;
A
#
# COMPACT_ATOMS: atom_id res chain seq x y z
N MET A 1 75.27 17.49 -19.48
CA MET A 1 74.11 17.61 -20.41
C MET A 1 72.91 16.90 -19.83
N SER A 2 71.82 17.65 -19.62
CA SER A 2 70.50 17.14 -19.22
C SER A 2 69.75 16.70 -20.48
N TRP A 3 69.34 15.44 -20.56
CA TRP A 3 68.34 15.01 -21.55
C TRP A 3 67.14 14.41 -20.84
N LYS A 4 66.06 15.20 -20.82
CA LYS A 4 64.72 14.77 -20.44
C LYS A 4 64.22 13.79 -21.49
N LYS A 5 64.13 12.50 -21.18
CA LYS A 5 63.34 11.57 -22.01
C LYS A 5 61.87 11.90 -21.79
N ALA A 6 61.26 12.56 -22.77
CA ALA A 6 59.82 12.76 -22.83
C ALA A 6 59.15 11.38 -22.90
N LEU A 7 58.43 11.02 -21.85
CA LEU A 7 57.63 9.79 -21.81
C LEU A 7 56.45 9.98 -22.78
N ARG A 8 56.62 9.55 -24.03
CA ARG A 8 55.55 9.54 -25.03
C ARG A 8 54.62 8.36 -24.71
N ILE A 9 53.52 8.64 -24.05
CA ILE A 9 52.46 7.65 -23.77
C ILE A 9 51.85 7.23 -25.13
N PRO A 10 51.89 5.94 -25.51
CA PRO A 10 51.29 5.47 -26.75
C PRO A 10 49.79 5.78 -26.78
N GLY A 11 49.29 6.32 -27.90
CA GLY A 11 47.88 6.73 -28.06
C GLY A 11 46.85 5.62 -27.79
N GLY A 12 47.25 4.35 -27.89
CA GLY A 12 46.39 3.20 -27.57
C GLY A 12 46.00 3.09 -26.09
N LEU A 13 46.81 3.62 -25.16
CA LEU A 13 46.51 3.58 -23.73
C LEU A 13 45.33 4.49 -23.38
N ARG A 14 45.18 5.64 -24.07
CA ARG A 14 44.06 6.55 -23.88
C ARG A 14 42.76 5.98 -24.43
N ALA A 15 42.80 5.35 -25.60
CA ALA A 15 41.64 4.70 -26.19
C ALA A 15 41.15 3.55 -25.30
N ALA A 16 42.05 2.69 -24.82
CA ALA A 16 41.69 1.62 -23.88
C ALA A 16 41.07 2.16 -22.58
N THR A 17 41.63 3.23 -22.01
CA THR A 17 41.10 3.85 -20.78
C THR A 17 39.70 4.44 -21.01
N VAL A 18 39.47 5.13 -22.13
CA VAL A 18 38.17 5.70 -22.48
C VAL A 18 37.14 4.61 -22.73
N THR A 19 37.50 3.53 -23.44
CA THR A 19 36.62 2.37 -23.65
C THR A 19 36.28 1.68 -22.34
N LEU A 20 37.24 1.54 -21.43
CA LEU A 20 36.99 0.96 -20.11
C LEU A 20 36.04 1.83 -19.28
N MET A 21 36.24 3.14 -19.26
CA MET A 21 35.33 4.09 -18.59
C MET A 21 33.94 4.09 -19.22
N LEU A 22 33.82 4.07 -20.54
CA LEU A 22 32.53 3.94 -21.23
C LEU A 22 31.85 2.62 -20.89
N SER A 23 32.60 1.52 -20.85
CA SER A 23 32.06 0.19 -20.50
C SER A 23 31.59 0.09 -19.05
N MET A 24 32.26 0.79 -18.12
CA MET A 24 31.83 0.89 -16.72
C MET A 24 30.57 1.73 -16.59
N LEU A 25 30.45 2.81 -17.36
CA LEU A 25 29.26 3.66 -17.42
C LEU A 25 28.06 3.00 -18.13
N SER A 26 28.31 2.02 -19.01
CA SER A 26 27.27 1.23 -19.68
C SER A 26 27.01 -0.13 -19.03
N THR A 27 27.62 -0.42 -17.87
CA THR A 27 27.15 -1.54 -17.04
C THR A 27 25.73 -1.22 -16.55
N PRO A 28 24.74 -2.12 -16.74
CA PRO A 28 23.37 -1.89 -16.27
C PRO A 28 23.26 -1.72 -14.76
N VAL A 29 24.34 -2.01 -14.02
CA VAL A 29 24.43 -1.95 -12.54
C VAL A 29 24.14 -0.55 -11.99
N ALA A 30 24.24 0.51 -12.81
CA ALA A 30 23.93 1.88 -12.41
C ALA A 30 22.57 2.41 -12.92
N GLU A 31 21.86 1.68 -13.79
CA GLU A 31 20.46 1.97 -14.09
C GLU A 31 19.61 1.21 -13.06
N GLY A 32 18.80 1.93 -12.27
CA GLY A 32 17.85 1.36 -11.30
C GLY A 32 16.72 0.54 -11.94
N ARG A 33 17.06 -0.46 -12.76
CA ARG A 33 16.17 -1.46 -13.33
C ARG A 33 16.19 -2.69 -12.42
N ASP A 34 15.40 -2.57 -11.35
CA ASP A 34 14.68 -3.63 -10.65
C ASP A 34 14.33 -3.11 -9.24
N SER A 35 13.52 -2.03 -9.18
CA SER A 35 12.67 -1.90 -8.00
C SER A 35 11.70 -3.08 -8.06
N PRO A 36 11.61 -3.94 -7.04
CA PRO A 36 10.66 -5.04 -7.04
C PRO A 36 9.27 -4.50 -7.38
N GLU A 37 8.58 -5.11 -8.35
CA GLU A 37 7.18 -4.80 -8.60
C GLU A 37 6.37 -5.31 -7.41
N ASP A 38 5.79 -4.38 -6.64
CA ASP A 38 4.97 -4.71 -5.48
C ASP A 38 3.49 -4.47 -5.81
N PHE A 39 2.67 -5.44 -5.37
CA PHE A 39 1.22 -5.39 -5.49
C PHE A 39 0.64 -5.59 -4.10
N VAL A 40 0.26 -4.47 -3.48
CA VAL A 40 -0.18 -4.47 -2.08
C VAL A 40 -1.70 -4.48 -2.03
N TYR A 41 -2.29 -5.46 -1.37
CA TYR A 41 -3.72 -5.42 -1.02
C TYR A 41 -3.88 -5.20 0.48
N GLN A 42 -4.64 -4.17 0.86
CA GLN A 42 -4.95 -3.88 2.25
C GLN A 42 -6.46 -3.94 2.48
N PHE A 43 -6.84 -4.47 3.63
CA PHE A 43 -8.19 -4.39 4.15
C PHE A 43 -8.16 -3.66 5.50
N LYS A 44 -8.97 -2.61 5.64
CA LYS A 44 -9.10 -1.85 6.90
C LYS A 44 -10.52 -1.96 7.43
N GLY A 45 -10.70 -2.61 8.58
CA GLY A 45 -11.96 -2.68 9.32
C GLY A 45 -11.99 -1.63 10.43
N MET A 46 -12.49 -0.44 10.11
CA MET A 46 -12.51 0.70 11.03
C MET A 46 -13.80 0.74 11.85
N CYS A 47 -13.69 1.07 13.13
CA CYS A 47 -14.81 1.35 14.03
C CYS A 47 -14.66 2.77 14.59
N TYR A 48 -15.64 3.63 14.35
CA TYR A 48 -15.68 5.00 14.87
C TYR A 48 -16.72 5.08 15.98
N PHE A 49 -16.30 5.56 17.14
CA PHE A 49 -17.11 5.66 18.35
C PHE A 49 -17.35 7.13 18.68
N THR A 50 -18.60 7.52 18.92
CA THR A 50 -18.97 8.88 19.34
C THR A 50 -19.85 8.79 20.58
N ASN A 51 -19.46 9.54 21.62
CA ASN A 51 -20.05 9.45 22.95
C ASN A 51 -20.11 8.00 23.48
N GLY A 52 -18.94 7.37 23.59
CA GLY A 52 -18.82 5.96 23.92
C GLY A 52 -19.43 5.07 22.83
N THR A 53 -20.41 4.25 23.19
CA THR A 53 -21.11 3.39 22.22
C THR A 53 -22.46 3.97 21.78
N GLU A 54 -22.83 5.20 22.15
CA GLU A 54 -24.13 5.76 21.72
C GLU A 54 -24.28 5.74 20.19
N ARG A 55 -23.26 6.25 19.48
CA ARG A 55 -23.15 6.13 18.02
C ARG A 55 -21.88 5.37 17.63
N VAL A 56 -22.06 4.28 16.91
CA VAL A 56 -20.97 3.43 16.39
C VAL A 56 -21.12 3.29 14.89
N ARG A 57 -20.06 3.62 14.13
CA ARG A 57 -20.01 3.48 12.68
C ARG A 57 -18.89 2.54 12.28
N LEU A 58 -19.23 1.53 11.49
CA LEU A 58 -18.27 0.60 10.89
C LEU A 58 -17.98 1.03 9.46
N VAL A 59 -16.70 1.14 9.11
CA VAL A 59 -16.26 1.34 7.72
C VAL A 59 -15.23 0.28 7.36
N SER A 60 -15.56 -0.57 6.40
CA SER A 60 -14.59 -1.51 5.81
C SER A 60 -14.11 -0.99 4.48
N ARG A 61 -12.79 -0.96 4.29
CA ARG A 61 -12.14 -0.45 3.08
C ARG A 61 -11.25 -1.52 2.48
N SER A 62 -11.47 -1.84 1.22
CA SER A 62 -10.54 -2.59 0.38
C SER A 62 -9.69 -1.62 -0.42
N ILE A 63 -8.38 -1.76 -0.31
CA ILE A 63 -7.41 -0.83 -0.89
C ILE A 63 -6.42 -1.64 -1.72
N TYR A 64 -6.33 -1.33 -3.01
CA TYR A 64 -5.33 -1.89 -3.91
C TYR A 64 -4.22 -0.87 -4.11
N ASN A 65 -3.00 -1.26 -3.79
CA ASN A 65 -1.85 -0.39 -3.59
C ASN A 65 -2.16 0.75 -2.62
N ARG A 66 -2.48 1.93 -3.15
CA ARG A 66 -2.86 3.13 -2.38
C ARG A 66 -4.26 3.65 -2.74
N GLU A 67 -4.97 2.95 -3.62
CA GLU A 67 -6.29 3.32 -4.13
C GLU A 67 -7.36 2.51 -3.38
N GLU A 68 -8.29 3.19 -2.73
CA GLU A 68 -9.46 2.53 -2.14
C GLU A 68 -10.42 2.15 -3.26
N ILE A 69 -10.71 0.85 -3.41
CA ILE A 69 -11.50 0.32 -4.52
C ILE A 69 -12.95 0.02 -4.11
N VAL A 70 -13.17 -0.49 -2.90
CA VAL A 70 -14.51 -0.84 -2.38
C VAL A 70 -14.64 -0.44 -0.92
N ARG A 71 -15.80 0.10 -0.57
CA ARG A 71 -16.16 0.47 0.79
C ARG A 71 -17.48 -0.16 1.21
N PHE A 72 -17.54 -0.71 2.42
CA PHE A 72 -18.80 -0.86 3.15
C PHE A 72 -18.85 0.19 4.24
N ASP A 73 -19.96 0.91 4.34
CA ASP A 73 -20.22 1.89 5.38
C ASP A 73 -21.51 1.51 6.09
N SER A 74 -21.50 1.36 7.42
CA SER A 74 -22.69 0.96 8.17
C SER A 74 -23.84 1.96 8.04
N ASP A 75 -23.52 3.24 7.85
CA ASP A 75 -24.54 4.29 7.68
C ASP A 75 -25.23 4.18 6.31
N VAL A 76 -24.59 3.53 5.32
CA VAL A 76 -25.17 3.22 4.00
C VAL A 76 -25.80 1.83 3.97
N GLY A 77 -25.16 0.86 4.64
CA GLY A 77 -25.66 -0.50 4.80
C GLY A 77 -25.35 -1.45 3.63
N GLU A 78 -24.51 -1.07 2.67
CA GLU A 78 -24.11 -1.92 1.55
C GLU A 78 -22.70 -1.59 1.04
N PHE A 79 -22.16 -2.44 0.17
CA PHE A 79 -20.87 -2.21 -0.48
C PHE A 79 -21.03 -1.20 -1.62
N ARG A 80 -20.14 -0.23 -1.70
CA ARG A 80 -20.04 0.74 -2.79
C ARG A 80 -18.64 0.71 -3.36
N ALA A 81 -18.56 0.59 -4.68
CA ALA A 81 -17.32 0.80 -5.39
C ALA A 81 -16.92 2.27 -5.25
N VAL A 82 -15.67 2.51 -4.86
CA VAL A 82 -15.09 3.85 -4.79
C VAL A 82 -14.44 4.20 -6.13
N THR A 83 -13.90 3.20 -6.82
CA THR A 83 -13.37 3.32 -8.18
C THR A 83 -13.89 2.18 -9.06
N LEU A 84 -13.68 2.28 -10.38
CA LEU A 84 -14.19 1.30 -11.35
C LEU A 84 -13.67 -0.12 -11.09
N LEU A 85 -12.44 -0.25 -10.56
CA LEU A 85 -11.84 -1.54 -10.23
C LEU A 85 -12.64 -2.30 -9.16
N GLY A 86 -13.35 -1.59 -8.29
CA GLY A 86 -14.17 -2.19 -7.22
C GLY A 86 -15.60 -2.55 -7.63
N LEU A 87 -16.06 -2.15 -8.82
CA LEU A 87 -17.45 -2.34 -9.24
C LEU A 87 -17.89 -3.82 -9.21
N PRO A 88 -17.13 -4.78 -9.79
CA PRO A 88 -17.56 -6.18 -9.81
C PRO A 88 -17.70 -6.77 -8.40
N ALA A 89 -16.79 -6.40 -7.48
CA ALA A 89 -16.81 -6.88 -6.11
C ALA A 89 -17.99 -6.30 -5.31
N ALA A 90 -18.28 -5.00 -5.48
CA ALA A 90 -19.41 -4.37 -4.81
C ALA A 90 -20.75 -4.99 -5.26
N GLU A 91 -20.95 -5.21 -6.56
CA GLU A 91 -22.15 -5.86 -7.11
C GLU A 91 -22.30 -7.30 -6.59
N TYR A 92 -21.22 -8.09 -6.67
CA TYR A 92 -21.21 -9.47 -6.21
C TYR A 92 -21.52 -9.60 -4.72
N TRP A 93 -20.90 -8.77 -3.86
CA TRP A 93 -21.17 -8.83 -2.42
C TRP A 93 -22.55 -8.31 -2.04
N ASN A 94 -23.09 -7.33 -2.78
CA ASN A 94 -24.46 -6.86 -2.53
C ASN A 94 -25.52 -7.86 -2.97
N SER A 95 -25.23 -8.71 -3.98
CA SER A 95 -26.13 -9.80 -4.36
C SER A 95 -26.20 -10.93 -3.31
N GLN A 96 -25.23 -11.00 -2.40
CA GLN A 96 -25.15 -12.04 -1.36
C GLN A 96 -25.72 -11.54 -0.04
N LYS A 97 -26.98 -11.90 0.21
CA LYS A 97 -27.74 -11.45 1.39
C LYS A 97 -27.05 -11.81 2.71
N ASP A 98 -26.49 -13.01 2.81
CA ASP A 98 -25.77 -13.50 3.99
C ASP A 98 -24.52 -12.65 4.29
N ILE A 99 -23.77 -12.27 3.26
CA ILE A 99 -22.59 -11.40 3.40
C ILE A 99 -23.00 -10.01 3.87
N LEU A 100 -24.02 -9.43 3.24
CA LEU A 100 -24.52 -8.09 3.54
C LEU A 100 -25.06 -7.99 4.97
N GLU A 101 -25.88 -8.96 5.39
CA GLU A 101 -26.44 -9.03 6.75
C GLU A 101 -25.35 -9.26 7.80
N ARG A 102 -24.41 -10.17 7.53
CA ARG A 102 -23.25 -10.37 8.42
C ARG A 102 -22.44 -9.08 8.56
N LYS A 103 -22.28 -8.31 7.48
CA LYS A 103 -21.51 -7.06 7.49
C LYS A 103 -22.24 -5.95 8.27
N ARG A 104 -23.55 -5.84 8.13
CA ARG A 104 -24.40 -4.94 8.94
C ARG A 104 -24.30 -5.29 10.43
N ALA A 105 -24.41 -6.57 10.77
CA ALA A 105 -24.30 -7.06 12.14
C ALA A 105 -22.91 -6.90 12.76
N ALA A 106 -21.87 -6.64 11.95
CA ALA A 106 -20.51 -6.45 12.45
C ALA A 106 -20.31 -5.16 13.28
N VAL A 107 -21.22 -4.18 13.17
CA VAL A 107 -21.24 -3.01 14.06
C VAL A 107 -21.32 -3.46 15.53
N ASP A 108 -22.24 -4.38 15.83
CA ASP A 108 -22.42 -4.86 17.20
C ASP A 108 -21.44 -5.99 17.52
N ARG A 109 -21.32 -6.97 16.62
CA ARG A 109 -20.49 -8.16 16.86
C ARG A 109 -19.00 -7.87 16.96
N VAL A 110 -18.51 -6.84 16.27
CA VAL A 110 -17.08 -6.49 16.26
C VAL A 110 -16.87 -5.17 16.99
N CYS A 111 -17.46 -4.07 16.52
CA CYS A 111 -17.13 -2.75 17.06
C CYS A 111 -17.58 -2.58 18.52
N ARG A 112 -18.87 -2.78 18.83
CA ARG A 112 -19.35 -2.65 20.21
C ARG A 112 -18.74 -3.68 21.14
N HIS A 113 -18.65 -4.93 20.69
CA HIS A 113 -18.01 -5.99 21.45
C HIS A 113 -16.58 -5.62 21.87
N ASN A 114 -15.74 -5.23 20.91
CA ASN A 114 -14.36 -4.86 21.19
C ASN A 114 -14.28 -3.59 22.05
N TYR A 115 -15.16 -2.62 21.85
CA TYR A 115 -15.20 -1.43 22.71
C TYR A 115 -15.38 -1.80 24.18
N GLN A 116 -16.21 -2.80 24.51
CA GLN A 116 -16.39 -3.24 25.91
C GLN A 116 -15.13 -3.89 26.49
N LEU A 117 -14.35 -4.60 25.67
CA LEU A 117 -13.07 -5.16 26.09
C LEU A 117 -12.05 -4.03 26.35
N GLU A 118 -11.95 -3.10 25.40
CA GLU A 118 -11.04 -1.94 25.49
C GLU A 118 -11.43 -0.97 26.61
N LEU A 119 -12.72 -0.84 26.92
CA LEU A 119 -13.18 -0.01 28.02
C LEU A 119 -12.55 -0.45 29.34
N ARG A 120 -12.41 -1.76 29.56
CA ARG A 120 -11.82 -2.33 30.78
C ARG A 120 -10.30 -2.24 30.81
N THR A 121 -9.63 -2.26 29.65
CA THR A 121 -8.18 -2.43 29.57
C THR A 121 -7.42 -1.18 29.18
N THR A 122 -7.90 -0.38 28.24
CA THR A 122 -7.15 0.72 27.64
C THR A 122 -7.81 2.07 27.87
N LEU A 123 -9.13 2.19 27.67
CA LEU A 123 -9.80 3.49 27.68
C LEU A 123 -9.95 4.06 29.09
N GLN A 124 -10.20 3.23 30.10
CA GLN A 124 -10.27 3.67 31.51
C GLN A 124 -8.90 3.93 32.16
N ARG A 125 -7.79 3.61 31.47
CA ARG A 125 -6.42 3.81 31.97
C ARG A 125 -5.77 5.09 31.46
N ARG A 126 -6.50 5.92 30.72
CA ARG A 126 -6.06 7.24 30.23
C ARG A 126 -6.67 8.33 31.08
#